data_AF-A0A6J4HZQ1-F1
#
_entry.id   AF-A0A6J4HZQ1-F1
#
_cell.length_a   1.000
_cell.length_b   1.000
_cell.length_c   1.000
_cell.angle_alpha   90.00
_cell.angle_beta   90.00
_cell.angle_gamma   90.00
#
_symmetry.space_group_name_H-M   'P 1'
#
loop_
_entity.id
_entity.type
_entity.pdbx_description
1 polymer ?
#
loop_
_entity_poly.entity_id
_entity_poly.type
_entity_poly.pdbx_seq_one_letter_code
_entity_poly.pdbx_strand_id
1 'polypeptide(L)'
;VYIPSVAAWVFSSLRLAVGFAFTGALVGEVMAGNRGLGYLMNLALNSQNADLMMATVILIMAMIIAVFALVGRVEAWATAWKRPA
;
A
#
# COMPACT_ATOMS: atom_id res chain seq x y z
N VAL A 1 -18.08 -15.66 25.54
CA VAL A 1 -18.12 -15.31 24.10
C VAL A 1 -17.22 -14.09 23.86
N TYR A 2 -15.92 -14.31 23.60
CA TYR A 2 -14.91 -13.24 23.41
C TYR A 2 -14.24 -13.25 22.04
N ILE A 3 -14.52 -14.29 21.25
CA ILE A 3 -13.98 -14.51 19.90
C ILE A 3 -14.28 -13.35 18.93
N PRO A 4 -15.45 -12.67 18.93
CA PRO A 4 -15.71 -11.66 17.90
C PRO A 4 -14.95 -10.34 18.12
N SER A 5 -14.46 -10.07 19.33
CA SER A 5 -13.79 -8.80 19.65
C SER A 5 -12.30 -8.83 19.29
N VAL A 6 -11.61 -9.96 19.53
CA VAL A 6 -10.18 -10.12 19.23
C VAL A 6 -9.93 -10.15 17.72
N ALA A 7 -10.82 -10.79 16.95
CA ALA A 7 -10.71 -10.84 15.50
C ALA A 7 -10.77 -9.43 14.88
N ALA A 8 -11.71 -8.58 15.32
CA ALA A 8 -11.81 -7.20 14.84
C ALA A 8 -10.54 -6.37 15.12
N TRP A 9 -9.93 -6.60 16.29
CA TRP A 9 -8.68 -5.93 16.66
C TRP A 9 -7.49 -6.40 15.82
N VAL A 10 -7.34 -7.72 15.64
CA VAL A 10 -6.27 -8.30 14.81
C VAL A 10 -6.39 -7.87 13.34
N PHE A 11 -7.59 -7.78 12.78
CA PHE A 11 -7.78 -7.30 11.39
C PHE A 11 -7.50 -5.80 11.24
N SER A 12 -7.84 -4.98 12.24
CA SER A 12 -7.46 -3.56 12.27
C SER A 12 -5.93 -3.39 12.30
N SER A 13 -5.25 -4.17 13.13
CA SER A 13 -3.78 -4.21 13.17
C SER A 13 -3.17 -4.74 11.87
N LEU A 14 -3.82 -5.69 11.19
CA LEU A 14 -3.38 -6.22 9.90
C LEU A 14 -3.43 -5.15 8.80
N ARG A 15 -4.49 -4.33 8.74
CA ARG A 15 -4.58 -3.20 7.80
C ARG A 15 -3.40 -2.25 7.96
N LEU A 16 -3.09 -1.88 9.21
CA LEU A 16 -1.93 -1.03 9.51
C LEU A 16 -0.61 -1.72 9.12
N ALA A 17 -0.44 -3.00 9.46
CA ALA A 17 0.75 -3.76 9.13
C ALA A 17 0.98 -3.86 7.62
N VAL A 18 -0.07 -4.02 6.79
CA VAL A 18 0.07 -4.02 5.33
C VAL A 18 0.45 -2.65 4.80
N GLY A 19 -0.10 -1.56 5.35
CA GLY A 19 0.33 -0.20 5.01
C GLY A 19 1.82 0.03 5.31
N PHE A 20 2.29 -0.43 6.46
CA PHE A 20 3.72 -0.36 6.82
C PHE A 20 4.60 -1.27 5.95
N ALA A 21 4.15 -2.49 5.64
CA ALA A 21 4.88 -3.41 4.77
C ALA A 21 5.00 -2.84 3.35
N PHE A 22 3.93 -2.23 2.82
CA PHE A 22 3.97 -1.57 1.52
C PHE A 22 4.88 -0.35 1.52
N THR A 23 4.80 0.50 2.54
CA THR A 23 5.68 1.67 2.68
C THR A 23 7.15 1.24 2.76
N GLY A 24 7.45 0.16 3.50
CA GLY A 24 8.79 -0.42 3.58
C GLY A 24 9.27 -1.00 2.25
N ALA A 25 8.41 -1.70 1.51
CA ALA A 25 8.71 -2.19 0.17
C ALA A 25 9.02 -1.03 -0.79
N LEU A 26 8.21 0.04 -0.77
CA LEU A 26 8.41 1.22 -1.59
C LEU A 26 9.75 1.90 -1.29
N VAL A 27 10.06 2.14 0.00
CA VAL A 27 11.33 2.75 0.41
C VAL A 27 12.52 1.85 0.05
N GLY A 28 12.37 0.53 0.19
CA GLY A 28 13.36 -0.44 -0.26
C GLY A 28 13.60 -0.40 -1.77
N GLU A 29 12.54 -0.25 -2.56
CA GLU A 29 12.59 -0.12 -4.02
C GLU A 29 13.22 1.20 -4.47
N VAL A 30 13.03 2.29 -3.70
CA VAL A 30 13.69 3.60 -3.90
C VAL A 30 15.19 3.52 -3.63
N MET A 31 15.63 2.79 -2.59
CA MET A 31 17.03 2.76 -2.14
C MET A 31 17.88 1.68 -2.82
N ALA A 32 17.30 0.51 -3.09
CA ALA A 32 18.03 -0.68 -3.54
C ALA A 32 17.47 -1.31 -4.82
N GLY A 33 16.38 -0.76 -5.38
CA GLY A 33 15.76 -1.26 -6.60
C GLY A 33 16.41 -0.70 -7.86
N ASN A 34 16.84 -1.58 -8.76
CA ASN A 34 17.31 -1.20 -10.10
C ASN A 34 16.17 -1.10 -11.13
N ARG A 35 14.94 -1.44 -10.73
CA ARG A 35 13.70 -1.41 -11.53
C ARG A 35 12.54 -1.21 -10.56
N GLY A 36 11.54 -0.42 -10.95
CA GLY A 36 10.40 -0.17 -10.08
C GLY A 36 9.88 1.27 -10.10
N LEU A 37 8.80 1.51 -9.34
CA LEU A 37 8.19 2.83 -9.17
C LEU A 37 9.09 3.76 -8.37
N GLY A 38 9.74 3.24 -7.33
CA GLY A 38 10.74 3.98 -6.55
C GLY A 38 11.98 4.35 -7.37
N TYR A 39 12.36 3.49 -8.32
CA TYR A 39 13.45 3.75 -9.25
C TYR A 39 13.08 4.83 -10.27
N LEU A 40 11.87 4.79 -10.84
CA LEU A 40 11.38 5.83 -11.75
C LEU A 40 11.39 7.21 -11.09
N MET A 41 11.13 7.29 -9.78
CA MET A 41 11.16 8.55 -9.04
C MET A 41 12.59 9.08 -8.91
N ASN A 42 13.55 8.21 -8.59
CA ASN A 42 14.97 8.55 -8.57
C ASN A 42 15.51 8.94 -9.95
N LEU A 43 15.02 8.31 -11.01
CA LEU A 43 15.38 8.65 -12.38
C LEU A 43 14.81 10.01 -12.79
N ALA A 44 13.55 10.29 -12.43
CA ALA A 44 12.95 11.60 -12.62
C ALA A 44 13.69 12.70 -11.85
N LEU A 45 14.09 12.42 -10.60
CA LEU A 45 14.95 13.28 -9.78
C LEU A 45 16.30 13.57 -10.43
N ASN A 46 16.98 12.55 -10.92
CA ASN A 46 18.28 12.71 -11.59
C ASN A 46 18.18 13.44 -12.93
N SER A 47 17.10 13.26 -13.67
CA SER A 47 16.95 13.88 -15.00
C SER A 47 16.52 15.36 -14.96
N GLN A 48 16.21 15.92 -13.77
CA GLN A 48 15.62 17.26 -13.58
C GLN A 48 14.39 17.57 -14.47
N ASN A 49 13.76 16.55 -15.05
CA ASN A 49 12.57 16.72 -15.87
C ASN A 49 11.33 16.78 -14.98
N ALA A 50 10.77 17.98 -14.83
CA ALA A 50 9.58 18.23 -14.01
C ALA A 50 8.36 17.41 -14.48
N ASP A 51 8.19 17.21 -15.79
CA ASP A 51 7.13 16.36 -16.35
C ASP A 51 7.26 14.90 -15.88
N LEU A 52 8.48 14.36 -15.87
CA LEU A 52 8.73 12.99 -15.45
C LEU A 52 8.53 12.82 -13.93
N MET A 53 8.84 13.85 -13.14
CA MET A 53 8.55 13.87 -11.70
C MET A 53 7.05 13.83 -11.44
N MET A 54 6.27 14.71 -12.07
CA MET A 54 4.80 14.74 -11.87
C MET A 54 4.16 13.43 -12.32
N ALA A 55 4.56 12.90 -13.49
CA ALA A 55 4.08 11.60 -13.96
C ALA A 55 4.37 10.48 -12.93
N THR A 56 5.56 10.48 -12.35
CA THR A 56 5.95 9.46 -11.36
C THR A 56 5.21 9.62 -10.03
N VAL A 57 5.02 10.85 -9.54
CA VAL A 57 4.24 11.11 -8.31
C VAL A 57 2.80 10.65 -8.48
N ILE A 58 2.18 10.95 -9.62
CA ILE A 58 0.81 10.49 -9.94
C ILE A 58 0.77 8.97 -9.99
N LEU A 59 1.77 8.32 -10.60
CA LEU A 59 1.88 6.87 -10.67
C LEU A 59 1.98 6.23 -9.28
N ILE A 60 2.79 6.81 -8.39
CA ILE A 60 2.93 6.36 -7.00
C ILE A 60 1.62 6.56 -6.23
N MET A 61 0.97 7.71 -6.37
CA MET A 61 -0.35 7.95 -5.77
C MET A 61 -1.39 6.92 -6.23
N ALA A 62 -1.45 6.64 -7.55
CA ALA A 62 -2.35 5.63 -8.09
C ALA A 62 -2.04 4.23 -7.52
N MET A 63 -0.76 3.89 -7.37
CA MET A 63 -0.34 2.62 -6.76
C MET A 63 -0.74 2.52 -5.29
N ILE A 64 -0.57 3.60 -4.51
CA ILE A 64 -0.99 3.67 -3.11
C ILE A 64 -2.50 3.43 -3.03
N ILE A 65 -3.30 4.11 -3.85
CA ILE A 65 -4.76 3.91 -3.89
C ILE A 65 -5.12 2.48 -4.26
N ALA A 66 -4.44 1.90 -5.27
CA ALA A 66 -4.67 0.53 -5.69
C ALA A 66 -4.39 -0.47 -4.55
N VAL A 67 -3.29 -0.29 -3.82
CA VAL A 67 -2.92 -1.14 -2.69
C VAL A 67 -3.90 -0.96 -1.54
N PHE A 68 -4.27 0.27 -1.19
CA PHE A 68 -5.30 0.54 -0.19
C PHE A 68 -6.65 -0.09 -0.56
N ALA A 69 -7.03 -0.05 -1.84
CA ALA A 69 -8.24 -0.69 -2.33
C ALA A 69 -8.15 -2.22 -2.26
N LEU A 70 -6.98 -2.80 -2.54
CA LEU A 70 -6.71 -4.23 -2.46
C LEU A 70 -6.78 -4.71 -1.00
N VAL A 71 -6.18 -3.97 -0.08
CA VAL A 71 -6.27 -4.20 1.37
C VAL A 71 -7.71 -4.07 1.86
N GLY A 72 -8.43 -3.04 1.43
CA GLY A 72 -9.84 -2.86 1.76
C GLY A 72 -10.71 -4.00 1.23
N ARG A 73 -10.39 -4.56 0.06
CA ARG A 73 -11.05 -5.76 -0.49
C ARG A 73 -10.75 -7.01 0.34
N VAL A 74 -9.49 -7.23 0.69
CA VAL A 74 -9.07 -8.34 1.56
C VAL A 74 -9.75 -8.24 2.92
N GLU A 75 -9.90 -7.05 3.46
CA GLU A 75 -10.60 -6.81 4.71
C GLU A 75 -12.11 -7.03 4.59
N ALA A 76 -12.75 -6.56 3.51
CA ALA A 76 -14.16 -6.82 3.24
C ALA A 76 -14.44 -8.31 3.06
N TRP A 77 -13.50 -9.06 2.48
CA TRP A 77 -13.58 -10.51 2.34
C TRP A 77 -13.40 -11.23 3.68
N ALA A 78 -12.45 -10.76 4.51
CA ALA A 78 -12.22 -11.31 5.84
C ALA A 78 -13.35 -10.97 6.84
N THR A 79 -14.00 -9.80 6.68
CA THR A 79 -15.19 -9.40 7.45
C THR A 79 -16.50 -9.89 6.83
N ALA A 80 -16.49 -10.55 5.66
CA ALA A 80 -17.69 -11.19 5.10
C ALA A 80 -18.25 -12.30 6.01
N TRP A 81 -17.42 -12.84 6.93
CA TRP A 81 -17.87 -13.77 7.96
C TRP A 81 -18.71 -13.12 9.08
N LYS A 82 -18.72 -11.78 9.17
CA LYS A 82 -19.56 -10.99 10.09
C LYS A 82 -20.98 -10.74 9.54
N ARG A 83 -21.51 -11.61 8.68
CA ARG A 83 -22.96 -11.75 8.55
C ARG A 83 -23.50 -12.74 9.59
N PRO A 84 -24.02 -12.23 10.70
CA PRO A 84 -25.28 -12.72 11.22
C PRO A 84 -26.34 -11.61 11.08
N ALA A 85 -27.41 -11.96 10.36
CA ALA A 85 -28.76 -11.36 10.36
C ALA A 85 -28.89 -9.83 10.45
#